data_AF-A0A5C7AHE8-F1
#
_entry.id   AF-A0A5C7AHE8-F1
#
_cell.length_a   1.000
_cell.length_b   1.000
_cell.length_c   1.000
_cell.angle_alpha   90.00
_cell.angle_beta   90.00
_cell.angle_gamma   90.00
#
_symmetry.space_group_name_H-M   'P 1'
#
loop_
_entity.id
_entity.type
_entity.pdbx_description
1 polymer ?
#
loop_
_entity_poly.entity_id
_entity_poly.type
_entity_poly.pdbx_seq_one_letter_code
_entity_poly.pdbx_strand_id
1 'polypeptide(L)'
;MKVSVLSCILLCACFWLASCQLLSSDKVIYVNNAMIPCAEGDSERCLQIKAAVDGPWQAYSGALEGFEYEKGFFYKLKVSENATGNSAAGETLPSYTVVDILEKSKTTLTLDNGFWIVVGILETSKLPRNPVFKIKQNTFEGNTSCNKFSGTIALTKDSFKPNIDSITEMDCNTLSVEHLFLKTLPEVKRYQIKGDRLLLLDRHKKIMMTCVYSPE
;
A
#
# COMPACT_ATOMS: atom_id res chain seq x y z
N MET A 1 8.15 -76.12 49.95
CA MET A 1 7.17 -75.17 49.35
C MET A 1 7.69 -74.81 47.96
N LYS A 2 7.11 -75.35 46.87
CA LYS A 2 6.13 -74.69 45.96
C LYS A 2 6.69 -73.34 45.45
N VAL A 3 6.85 -73.00 44.17
CA VAL A 3 6.20 -73.40 42.90
C VAL A 3 7.18 -73.18 41.72
N SER A 4 6.87 -73.85 40.61
CA SER A 4 7.50 -73.94 39.31
C SER A 4 7.22 -72.75 38.36
N VAL A 5 8.12 -72.52 37.39
CA VAL A 5 7.86 -72.23 35.95
C VAL A 5 7.11 -70.92 35.59
N LEU A 6 7.69 -70.09 34.69
CA LEU A 6 7.27 -69.99 33.28
C LEU A 6 8.02 -68.84 32.55
N SER A 7 8.71 -69.21 31.48
CA SER A 7 9.24 -68.32 30.45
C SER A 7 8.09 -67.72 29.65
N CYS A 8 8.13 -66.40 29.37
CA CYS A 8 7.32 -65.77 28.34
C CYS A 8 8.11 -64.63 27.68
N ILE A 9 8.69 -64.94 26.52
CA ILE A 9 9.15 -63.97 25.51
C ILE A 9 7.92 -63.62 24.66
N LEU A 10 7.58 -62.34 24.47
CA LEU A 10 7.21 -61.73 23.17
C LEU A 10 6.59 -60.30 23.31
N LEU A 11 7.05 -59.43 22.40
CA LEU A 11 6.32 -58.37 21.67
C LEU A 11 6.06 -56.99 22.32
N CYS A 12 6.79 -56.02 21.77
CA CYS A 12 6.27 -54.79 21.16
C CYS A 12 5.06 -54.11 21.81
N ALA A 13 5.32 -53.01 22.52
CA ALA A 13 4.42 -51.87 22.51
C ALA A 13 5.24 -50.58 22.39
N CYS A 14 5.83 -50.38 21.19
CA CYS A 14 5.88 -49.04 20.62
C CYS A 14 4.41 -48.60 20.49
N PHE A 15 3.91 -47.84 21.47
CA PHE A 15 2.69 -47.03 21.36
C PHE A 15 3.14 -45.61 21.67
N TRP A 16 3.75 -44.96 20.67
CA TRP A 16 3.07 -43.93 19.89
C TRP A 16 2.61 -42.75 20.77
N LEU A 17 3.55 -42.08 21.45
CA LEU A 17 3.51 -40.62 21.44
C LEU A 17 4.07 -40.14 20.10
N ALA A 18 3.37 -40.51 19.02
CA ALA A 18 3.39 -39.69 17.83
C ALA A 18 2.63 -38.42 18.23
N SER A 19 3.33 -37.48 18.87
CA SER A 19 2.94 -36.08 18.76
C SER A 19 2.83 -35.83 17.27
N CYS A 20 1.59 -35.74 16.80
CA CYS A 20 1.30 -35.14 15.52
C CYS A 20 1.85 -33.72 15.65
N GLN A 21 3.11 -33.53 15.26
CA GLN A 21 3.57 -32.23 14.84
C GLN A 21 2.70 -31.94 13.64
N LEU A 22 1.60 -31.23 13.88
CA LEU A 22 0.93 -30.50 12.83
C LEU A 22 2.06 -29.68 12.21
N LEU A 23 2.54 -30.11 11.04
CA LEU A 23 3.43 -29.31 10.23
C LEU A 23 2.58 -28.12 9.80
N SER A 24 2.45 -27.12 10.67
CA SER A 24 1.90 -25.84 10.25
C SER A 24 2.96 -25.28 9.30
N SER A 25 2.69 -25.34 8.00
CA SER A 25 3.50 -24.70 6.97
C SER A 25 3.28 -23.18 7.02
N ASP A 26 3.39 -22.63 8.23
CA ASP A 26 3.25 -21.23 8.50
C ASP A 26 4.39 -20.50 7.80
N LYS A 27 4.04 -19.49 7.04
CA LYS A 27 4.98 -18.66 6.30
C LYS A 27 4.72 -17.19 6.56
N VAL A 28 5.71 -16.36 6.29
CA VAL A 28 5.58 -14.91 6.41
C VAL A 28 5.37 -14.31 5.03
N ILE A 29 4.38 -13.46 4.91
CA ILE A 29 4.18 -12.61 3.73
C ILE A 29 4.13 -11.14 4.16
N TYR A 30 4.39 -10.26 3.21
CA TYR A 30 4.28 -8.82 3.39
C TYR A 30 3.14 -8.31 2.52
N VAL A 31 2.31 -7.41 3.05
CA VAL A 31 1.21 -6.77 2.33
C VAL A 31 1.47 -5.27 2.30
N ASN A 32 1.46 -4.68 1.10
CA ASN A 32 1.76 -3.26 0.92
C ASN A 32 0.63 -2.36 1.44
N ASN A 33 0.94 -1.09 1.66
CA ASN A 33 -0.01 -0.06 2.09
C ASN A 33 -0.92 0.49 0.98
N ALA A 34 -0.84 -0.12 -0.20
CA ALA A 34 -1.48 0.28 -1.43
C ALA A 34 -2.02 -0.94 -2.18
N MET A 35 -3.13 -0.76 -2.90
CA MET A 35 -3.65 -1.73 -3.86
C MET A 35 -3.37 -1.25 -5.29
N ILE A 36 -3.11 -2.18 -6.20
CA ILE A 36 -2.82 -1.92 -7.63
C ILE A 36 -3.89 -2.58 -8.51
N PRO A 37 -4.01 -2.21 -9.81
CA PRO A 37 -4.80 -3.00 -10.75
C PRO A 37 -4.36 -4.48 -10.76
N CYS A 38 -5.32 -5.40 -10.79
CA CYS A 38 -5.02 -6.84 -10.86
C CYS A 38 -4.35 -7.25 -12.19
N ALA A 39 -4.74 -6.61 -13.29
CA ALA A 39 -4.11 -6.73 -14.60
C ALA A 39 -4.07 -5.35 -15.30
N GLU A 40 -3.30 -5.25 -16.39
CA GLU A 40 -3.23 -4.03 -17.19
C GLU A 40 -4.59 -3.68 -17.79
N GLY A 41 -5.11 -2.50 -17.46
CA GLY A 41 -6.41 -2.01 -17.96
C GLY A 41 -7.62 -2.39 -17.10
N ASP A 42 -7.44 -3.20 -16.05
CA ASP A 42 -8.53 -3.59 -15.16
C ASP A 42 -8.89 -2.51 -14.13
N SER A 43 -10.18 -2.44 -13.81
CA SER A 43 -10.71 -1.57 -12.74
C SER A 43 -10.60 -2.22 -11.35
N GLU A 44 -10.51 -3.55 -11.29
CA GLU A 44 -10.37 -4.32 -10.06
C GLU A 44 -9.03 -4.04 -9.36
N ARG A 45 -9.05 -4.01 -8.01
CA ARG A 45 -7.90 -3.66 -7.18
C ARG A 45 -7.43 -4.86 -6.38
N CYS A 46 -6.19 -5.25 -6.61
CA CYS A 46 -5.52 -6.35 -5.93
C CYS A 46 -4.62 -5.85 -4.81
N LEU A 47 -4.46 -6.69 -3.79
CA LEU A 47 -3.41 -6.51 -2.80
C LEU A 47 -2.04 -6.65 -3.48
N GLN A 48 -1.04 -6.00 -2.93
CA GLN A 48 0.35 -6.23 -3.31
C GLN A 48 1.01 -7.06 -2.22
N ILE A 49 1.45 -8.27 -2.55
CA ILE A 49 2.12 -9.15 -1.60
C ILE A 49 3.53 -9.53 -2.06
N LYS A 50 4.38 -9.93 -1.12
CA LYS A 50 5.65 -10.61 -1.42
C LYS A 50 6.01 -11.61 -0.32
N ALA A 51 6.72 -12.67 -0.70
CA ALA A 51 7.12 -13.76 0.21
C ALA A 51 8.48 -13.53 0.90
N ALA A 52 9.28 -12.59 0.41
CA ALA A 52 10.59 -12.24 0.97
C ALA A 52 10.71 -10.72 1.14
N VAL A 53 11.57 -10.27 2.06
CA VAL A 53 11.78 -8.84 2.35
C VAL A 53 12.31 -8.11 1.11
N ASP A 54 13.20 -8.76 0.37
CA ASP A 54 13.88 -8.29 -0.84
C ASP A 54 13.27 -8.86 -2.13
N GLY A 55 12.19 -9.63 -2.03
CA GLY A 55 11.48 -10.18 -3.18
C GLY A 55 10.65 -9.13 -3.94
N PRO A 56 10.28 -9.42 -5.20
CA PRO A 56 9.41 -8.55 -5.98
C PRO A 56 7.98 -8.53 -5.41
N TRP A 57 7.30 -7.40 -5.54
CA TRP A 57 5.87 -7.30 -5.27
C TRP A 57 5.08 -8.00 -6.36
N GLN A 58 4.01 -8.69 -5.96
CA GLN A 58 3.11 -9.41 -6.84
C GLN A 58 1.67 -8.98 -6.55
N ALA A 59 0.86 -8.81 -7.61
CA ALA A 59 -0.57 -8.60 -7.47
C ALA A 59 -1.22 -9.87 -6.91
N TYR A 60 -2.12 -9.70 -5.95
CA TYR A 60 -2.82 -10.80 -5.29
C TYR A 60 -4.31 -10.49 -5.19
N SER A 61 -5.09 -11.30 -5.91
CA SER A 61 -6.57 -11.30 -5.92
C SER A 61 -7.17 -12.32 -4.96
N GLY A 62 -6.35 -13.16 -4.32
CA GLY A 62 -6.82 -14.20 -3.41
C GLY A 62 -7.33 -13.65 -2.08
N ALA A 63 -8.02 -14.50 -1.33
CA ALA A 63 -8.52 -14.16 0.00
C ALA A 63 -7.41 -14.27 1.06
N LEU A 64 -7.34 -13.27 1.95
CA LEU A 64 -6.65 -13.34 3.23
C LEU A 64 -7.70 -13.62 4.33
N GLU A 65 -8.05 -14.87 4.54
CA GLU A 65 -9.08 -15.26 5.50
C GLU A 65 -8.71 -14.83 6.93
N GLY A 66 -9.69 -14.28 7.65
CA GLY A 66 -9.48 -13.76 9.01
C GLY A 66 -8.75 -12.41 9.06
N PHE A 67 -8.51 -11.77 7.92
CA PHE A 67 -7.82 -10.49 7.85
C PHE A 67 -8.58 -9.48 6.98
N GLU A 68 -8.84 -8.32 7.57
CA GLU A 68 -9.37 -7.17 6.85
C GLU A 68 -8.24 -6.18 6.56
N TYR A 69 -8.02 -5.93 5.28
CA TYR A 69 -7.00 -4.98 4.84
C TYR A 69 -7.45 -3.54 5.08
N GLU A 70 -6.66 -2.77 5.82
CA GLU A 70 -6.83 -1.31 5.91
C GLU A 70 -5.82 -0.58 5.01
N LYS A 71 -6.34 0.23 4.08
CA LYS A 71 -5.53 1.08 3.20
C LYS A 71 -4.59 1.98 4.00
N GLY A 72 -3.36 2.11 3.53
CA GLY A 72 -2.34 2.98 4.16
C GLY A 72 -1.50 2.30 5.24
N PHE A 73 -1.76 1.02 5.54
CA PHE A 73 -0.93 0.22 6.44
C PHE A 73 -0.15 -0.85 5.67
N PHE A 74 1.12 -0.96 5.99
CA PHE A 74 1.93 -2.12 5.64
C PHE A 74 1.74 -3.19 6.71
N TYR A 75 1.74 -4.43 6.25
CA TYR A 75 1.60 -5.58 7.12
C TYR A 75 2.73 -6.58 6.89
N LYS A 76 3.24 -7.14 7.98
CA LYS A 76 3.97 -8.40 7.98
C LYS A 76 3.04 -9.43 8.63
N LEU A 77 2.57 -10.38 7.83
CA LEU A 77 1.59 -11.37 8.27
C LEU A 77 2.25 -12.74 8.36
N LYS A 78 1.90 -13.46 9.42
CA LYS A 78 2.11 -14.91 9.49
C LYS A 78 0.86 -15.58 8.92
N VAL A 79 1.02 -16.42 7.90
CA VAL A 79 -0.09 -17.03 7.16
C VAL A 79 0.10 -18.53 7.01
N SER A 80 -1.02 -19.24 6.89
CA SER A 80 -1.06 -20.64 6.45
C SER A 80 -1.57 -20.68 5.01
N GLU A 81 -0.94 -21.49 4.17
CA GLU A 81 -1.43 -21.78 2.82
C GLU A 81 -2.66 -22.68 2.86
N ASN A 82 -3.70 -22.29 2.14
CA ASN A 82 -4.83 -23.16 1.84
C ASN A 82 -4.58 -23.77 0.46
N ALA A 83 -4.60 -25.11 0.39
CA ALA A 83 -4.47 -25.80 -0.89
C ALA A 83 -5.69 -25.47 -1.79
N THR A 84 -5.51 -24.61 -2.78
CA THR A 84 -6.51 -24.42 -3.83
C THR A 84 -6.38 -25.56 -4.85
N GLY A 85 -7.46 -26.34 -5.01
CA GLY A 85 -7.52 -27.49 -5.90
C GLY A 85 -7.29 -27.15 -7.38
N ASN A 86 -6.70 -28.10 -8.10
CA ASN A 86 -6.56 -28.25 -9.56
C ASN A 86 -6.71 -26.98 -10.42
N SER A 87 -5.66 -26.59 -11.15
CA SER A 87 -5.60 -26.83 -12.61
C SER A 87 -4.29 -26.35 -13.24
N ALA A 88 -4.02 -26.94 -14.40
CA ALA A 88 -2.95 -26.62 -15.33
C ALA A 88 -3.05 -25.19 -15.89
N ALA A 89 -1.88 -24.64 -16.23
CA ALA A 89 -1.64 -23.39 -16.98
C ALA A 89 -2.11 -22.08 -16.31
N GLY A 90 -1.17 -21.43 -15.62
CA GLY A 90 -1.32 -20.08 -15.03
C GLY A 90 -0.99 -20.11 -13.54
N GLU A 91 0.14 -19.52 -13.14
CA GLU A 91 0.68 -19.50 -11.78
C GLU A 91 -0.31 -18.83 -10.80
N THR A 92 -1.29 -19.58 -10.32
CA THR A 92 -2.29 -19.09 -9.38
C THR A 92 -1.69 -19.17 -7.97
N LEU A 93 -1.48 -18.02 -7.33
CA LEU A 93 -1.05 -17.96 -5.93
C LEU A 93 -2.12 -18.61 -5.03
N PRO A 94 -1.73 -19.36 -3.98
CA PRO A 94 -2.69 -20.00 -3.08
C PRO A 94 -3.46 -18.96 -2.26
N SER A 95 -4.65 -19.36 -1.78
CA SER A 95 -5.37 -18.62 -0.74
C SER A 95 -4.63 -18.72 0.59
N TYR A 96 -4.75 -17.69 1.44
CA TYR A 96 -4.08 -17.66 2.74
C TYR A 96 -5.08 -17.48 3.88
N THR A 97 -4.85 -18.18 4.98
CA THR A 97 -5.46 -17.84 6.28
C THR A 97 -4.44 -17.09 7.13
N VAL A 98 -4.81 -15.93 7.65
CA VAL A 98 -3.93 -15.13 8.51
C VAL A 98 -3.93 -15.72 9.91
N VAL A 99 -2.75 -16.19 10.32
CA VAL A 99 -2.52 -16.80 11.63
C VAL A 99 -2.19 -15.73 12.66
N ASP A 100 -1.37 -14.74 12.28
CA ASP A 100 -0.96 -13.66 13.17
C ASP A 100 -0.52 -12.40 12.40
N ILE A 101 -0.66 -11.23 13.04
CA ILE A 101 -0.17 -9.95 12.52
C ILE A 101 1.14 -9.64 13.23
N LEU A 102 2.26 -9.97 12.60
CA LEU A 102 3.60 -9.77 13.16
C LEU A 102 4.01 -8.29 13.18
N GLU A 103 3.54 -7.54 12.18
CA GLU A 103 3.72 -6.09 12.12
C GLU A 103 2.51 -5.47 11.43
N LYS A 104 2.00 -4.39 12.01
CA LYS A 104 1.12 -3.44 11.35
C LYS A 104 1.71 -2.07 11.56
N SER A 105 2.25 -1.49 10.51
CA SER A 105 2.84 -0.16 10.57
C SER A 105 2.21 0.72 9.50
N LYS A 106 1.93 1.96 9.87
CA LYS A 106 1.62 2.95 8.85
C LYS A 106 2.95 3.21 8.13
N THR A 107 3.10 2.71 6.91
CA THR A 107 4.29 3.04 6.11
C THR A 107 4.42 4.55 6.12
N THR A 108 5.60 5.06 6.46
CA THR A 108 5.86 6.49 6.36
C THR A 108 5.60 6.88 4.91
N LEU A 109 4.47 7.55 4.66
CA LEU A 109 4.21 8.07 3.33
C LEU A 109 5.38 8.97 2.97
N THR A 110 6.04 8.63 1.89
CA THR A 110 7.01 9.50 1.26
C THR A 110 6.28 10.30 0.18
N LEU A 111 6.84 11.43 -0.20
CA LEU A 111 6.23 12.28 -1.22
C LEU A 111 6.17 11.60 -2.60
N ASP A 112 7.05 10.63 -2.85
CA ASP A 112 7.43 10.11 -4.16
C ASP A 112 6.85 8.72 -4.51
N ASN A 113 5.97 8.16 -3.68
CA ASN A 113 5.43 6.82 -3.87
C ASN A 113 3.90 6.84 -4.02
N GLY A 114 3.39 7.50 -5.06
CA GLY A 114 1.94 7.57 -5.34
C GLY A 114 1.48 8.90 -5.93
N PHE A 115 0.16 9.05 -5.99
CA PHE A 115 -0.52 10.30 -6.35
C PHE A 115 -1.01 11.06 -5.12
N TRP A 116 -1.02 12.38 -5.23
CA TRP A 116 -1.61 13.31 -4.28
C TRP A 116 -2.80 13.99 -4.93
N ILE A 117 -4.00 13.70 -4.42
CA ILE A 117 -5.25 14.32 -4.86
C ILE A 117 -5.46 15.57 -4.02
N VAL A 118 -5.51 16.74 -4.65
CA VAL A 118 -5.75 18.02 -3.96
C VAL A 118 -7.23 18.11 -3.62
N VAL A 119 -7.55 18.06 -2.33
CA VAL A 119 -8.93 18.11 -1.81
C VAL A 119 -9.31 19.47 -1.23
N GLY A 120 -8.35 20.39 -1.13
CA GLY A 120 -8.64 21.77 -0.74
C GLY A 120 -7.50 22.71 -1.12
N ILE A 121 -7.86 23.93 -1.51
CA ILE A 121 -6.94 25.02 -1.83
C ILE A 121 -7.45 26.27 -1.10
N LEU A 122 -6.65 26.79 -0.16
CA LEU A 122 -7.06 27.86 0.76
C LEU A 122 -8.38 27.50 1.47
N GLU A 123 -9.43 28.31 1.27
CA GLU A 123 -10.75 28.12 1.86
C GLU A 123 -11.69 27.27 0.98
N THR A 124 -11.27 26.94 -0.24
CA THR A 124 -12.07 26.17 -1.21
C THR A 124 -11.84 24.67 -1.01
N SER A 125 -12.88 23.94 -0.60
CA SER A 125 -12.83 22.49 -0.34
C SER A 125 -13.73 21.64 -1.25
N LYS A 126 -14.72 22.23 -1.92
CA LYS A 126 -15.61 21.54 -2.87
C LYS A 126 -15.16 21.82 -4.30
N LEU A 127 -14.16 21.08 -4.76
CA LEU A 127 -13.63 21.21 -6.13
C LEU A 127 -14.47 20.35 -7.08
N PRO A 128 -15.02 20.89 -8.19
CA PRO A 128 -15.78 20.12 -9.19
C PRO A 128 -14.97 18.97 -9.81
N ARG A 129 -13.66 19.16 -9.92
CA ARG A 129 -12.67 18.14 -10.25
C ARG A 129 -11.39 18.48 -9.50
N ASN A 130 -10.80 17.46 -8.88
CA ASN A 130 -9.62 17.63 -8.05
C ASN A 130 -8.36 17.63 -8.92
N PRO A 131 -7.46 18.61 -8.77
CA PRO A 131 -6.10 18.48 -9.24
C PRO A 131 -5.43 17.25 -8.65
N VAL A 132 -4.58 16.59 -9.44
CA VAL A 132 -3.82 15.41 -9.01
C VAL A 132 -2.40 15.54 -9.50
N PHE A 133 -1.43 15.24 -8.65
CA PHE A 133 -0.03 15.20 -9.04
C PHE A 133 0.70 14.04 -8.38
N LYS A 134 1.76 13.57 -9.00
CA LYS A 134 2.74 12.67 -8.39
C LYS A 134 4.09 13.36 -8.35
N ILE A 135 4.94 12.93 -7.42
CA ILE A 135 6.33 13.37 -7.34
C ILE A 135 7.21 12.19 -7.70
N LYS A 136 8.22 12.40 -8.54
CA LYS A 136 9.23 11.39 -8.84
C LYS A 136 10.60 12.05 -8.78
N GLN A 137 11.43 11.61 -7.85
CA GLN A 137 12.72 12.27 -7.57
C GLN A 137 12.52 13.76 -7.23
N ASN A 138 12.84 14.65 -8.18
CA ASN A 138 12.77 16.11 -8.02
C ASN A 138 11.80 16.75 -9.01
N THR A 139 10.88 15.99 -9.59
CA THR A 139 9.84 16.50 -10.48
C THR A 139 8.45 16.19 -9.94
N PHE A 140 7.48 17.02 -10.30
CA PHE A 140 6.07 16.66 -10.21
C PHE A 140 5.41 16.70 -11.58
N GLU A 141 4.46 15.80 -11.77
CA GLU A 141 3.66 15.68 -12.98
C GLU A 141 2.21 15.43 -12.59
N GLY A 142 1.27 16.03 -13.32
CA GLY A 142 -0.13 15.89 -12.98
C GLY A 142 -1.07 16.70 -13.85
N ASN A 143 -2.25 16.98 -13.29
CA ASN A 143 -3.22 17.90 -13.84
C ASN A 143 -3.72 18.91 -12.80
N THR A 144 -4.04 20.11 -13.26
CA THR A 144 -4.56 21.26 -12.49
C THR A 144 -6.08 21.32 -12.53
N SER A 145 -6.77 20.17 -12.56
CA SER A 145 -8.20 20.01 -12.88
C SER A 145 -8.53 20.11 -14.38
N CYS A 146 -8.06 21.14 -15.08
CA CYS A 146 -8.28 21.25 -16.54
C CYS A 146 -7.05 20.78 -17.30
N ASN A 147 -5.91 21.44 -17.10
CA ASN A 147 -4.69 21.23 -17.87
C ASN A 147 -3.73 20.24 -17.25
N LYS A 148 -2.88 19.65 -18.10
CA LYS A 148 -1.71 18.91 -17.64
C LYS A 148 -0.64 19.91 -17.25
N PHE A 149 0.12 19.60 -16.20
CA PHE A 149 1.25 20.40 -15.77
C PHE A 149 2.42 19.52 -15.37
N SER A 150 3.61 20.06 -15.52
CA SER A 150 4.84 19.48 -14.97
C SER A 150 5.71 20.56 -14.38
N GLY A 151 6.62 20.14 -13.52
CA GLY A 151 7.54 21.05 -12.87
C GLY A 151 8.61 20.34 -12.08
N THR A 152 9.47 21.15 -11.48
CA THR A 152 10.56 20.72 -10.62
C THR A 152 10.30 21.09 -9.17
N ILE A 153 10.91 20.35 -8.26
CA ILE A 153 10.78 20.60 -6.83
C ILE A 153 12.12 20.46 -6.11
N ALA A 154 12.45 21.47 -5.31
CA ALA A 154 13.56 21.39 -4.36
C ALA A 154 13.03 20.94 -2.99
N LEU A 155 13.28 19.67 -2.67
CA LEU A 155 12.89 19.03 -1.42
C LEU A 155 14.06 18.96 -0.43
N THR A 156 13.78 19.29 0.83
CA THR A 156 14.58 18.86 1.98
C THR A 156 13.62 18.28 3.03
N LYS A 157 14.10 17.89 4.21
CA LYS A 157 13.28 17.28 5.27
C LYS A 157 11.96 18.02 5.54
N ASP A 158 11.96 19.36 5.51
CA ASP A 158 10.78 20.19 5.76
C ASP A 158 10.47 21.24 4.66
N SER A 159 11.27 21.28 3.60
CA SER A 159 11.15 22.28 2.53
C SER A 159 10.37 21.70 1.35
N PHE A 160 9.42 22.48 0.83
CA PHE A 160 8.70 22.20 -0.40
C PHE A 160 8.75 23.45 -1.26
N LYS A 161 9.61 23.48 -2.29
CA LYS A 161 9.78 24.63 -3.17
C LYS A 161 9.48 24.21 -4.61
N PRO A 162 8.23 24.35 -5.05
CA PRO A 162 7.83 23.93 -6.39
C PRO A 162 8.17 25.02 -7.41
N ASN A 163 8.49 24.61 -8.62
CA ASN A 163 8.58 25.44 -9.80
C ASN A 163 7.76 24.79 -10.92
N ILE A 164 6.84 25.53 -11.50
CA ILE A 164 6.04 25.01 -12.62
C ILE A 164 6.81 25.31 -13.90
N ASP A 165 7.08 24.26 -14.68
CA ASP A 165 7.89 24.37 -15.91
C ASP A 165 7.01 24.40 -17.16
N SER A 166 5.91 23.63 -17.17
CA SER A 166 4.99 23.61 -18.31
C SER A 166 3.55 23.36 -17.88
N ILE A 167 2.62 23.92 -18.66
CA ILE A 167 1.18 23.74 -18.51
C ILE A 167 0.58 23.71 -19.92
N THR A 168 -0.39 22.82 -20.17
CA THR A 168 -1.18 22.87 -21.41
C THR A 168 -2.25 23.98 -21.34
N GLU A 169 -2.89 24.32 -22.45
CA GLU A 169 -3.95 25.34 -22.49
C GLU A 169 -5.22 24.80 -23.19
N MET A 170 -5.98 23.98 -22.48
CA MET A 170 -7.29 23.49 -22.87
C MET A 170 -8.39 24.38 -22.28
N ASP A 171 -9.53 24.44 -22.95
CA ASP A 171 -10.73 25.09 -22.44
C ASP A 171 -11.60 24.09 -21.67
N CYS A 172 -11.86 24.37 -20.39
CA CYS A 172 -12.70 23.54 -19.53
C CYS A 172 -13.58 24.41 -18.62
N ASN A 173 -14.68 23.84 -18.14
CA ASN A 173 -15.51 24.45 -17.09
C ASN A 173 -14.86 24.52 -15.69
N THR A 174 -13.62 24.05 -15.52
CA THR A 174 -12.88 24.03 -14.23
C THR A 174 -11.67 24.94 -14.18
N LEU A 175 -11.53 25.88 -15.13
CA LEU A 175 -10.41 26.85 -15.16
C LEU A 175 -10.28 27.69 -13.88
N SER A 176 -11.37 27.91 -13.13
CA SER A 176 -11.31 28.61 -11.83
C SER A 176 -10.50 27.84 -10.79
N VAL A 177 -10.61 26.51 -10.75
CA VAL A 177 -9.82 25.65 -9.87
C VAL A 177 -8.36 25.64 -10.30
N GLU A 178 -8.12 25.59 -11.61
CA GLU A 178 -6.77 25.66 -12.18
C GLU A 178 -6.07 26.96 -11.81
N HIS A 179 -6.69 28.11 -12.06
CA HIS A 179 -6.13 29.42 -11.71
C HIS A 179 -5.82 29.51 -10.22
N LEU A 180 -6.71 28.99 -9.36
CA LEU A 180 -6.49 28.95 -7.93
C LEU A 180 -5.30 28.06 -7.55
N PHE A 181 -5.18 26.89 -8.19
CA PHE A 181 -4.05 25.98 -8.00
C PHE A 181 -2.73 26.62 -8.43
N LEU A 182 -2.66 27.15 -9.65
CA LEU A 182 -1.47 27.76 -10.23
C LEU A 182 -1.01 29.01 -9.48
N LYS A 183 -1.95 29.78 -8.92
CA LYS A 183 -1.63 30.92 -8.04
C LYS A 183 -1.10 30.46 -6.67
N THR A 184 -1.56 29.32 -6.17
CA THR A 184 -1.28 28.89 -4.79
C THR A 184 -0.03 28.02 -4.68
N LEU A 185 0.25 27.15 -5.66
CA LEU A 185 1.38 26.23 -5.62
C LEU A 185 2.74 26.96 -5.44
N PRO A 186 3.04 28.06 -6.17
CA PRO A 186 4.31 28.78 -6.02
C PRO A 186 4.55 29.39 -4.64
N GLU A 187 3.47 29.65 -3.89
CA GLU A 187 3.53 30.21 -2.53
C GLU A 187 3.88 29.16 -1.46
N VAL A 188 3.77 27.88 -1.79
CA VAL A 188 4.16 26.78 -0.90
C VAL A 188 5.68 26.83 -0.66
N LYS A 189 6.07 26.74 0.61
CA LYS A 189 7.49 26.70 1.03
C LYS A 189 7.82 25.48 1.87
N ARG A 190 6.81 24.82 2.44
CA ARG A 190 6.95 23.72 3.39
C ARG A 190 5.88 22.67 3.14
N TYR A 191 6.11 21.48 3.66
CA TYR A 191 5.10 20.43 3.66
C TYR A 191 5.07 19.72 5.02
N GLN A 192 3.96 19.05 5.28
CA GLN A 192 3.83 18.13 6.40
C GLN A 192 2.96 16.95 5.99
N ILE A 193 3.43 15.74 6.26
CA ILE A 193 2.63 14.53 6.10
C ILE A 193 2.01 14.17 7.46
N LYS A 194 0.69 14.02 7.49
CA LYS A 194 -0.08 13.60 8.68
C LYS A 194 -1.06 12.51 8.28
N GLY A 195 -0.76 11.27 8.67
CA GLY A 195 -1.60 10.14 8.31
C GLY A 195 -1.57 9.89 6.79
N ASP A 196 -2.72 9.98 6.14
CA ASP A 196 -2.92 9.87 4.68
C ASP A 196 -2.95 11.23 3.97
N ARG A 197 -2.68 12.32 4.70
CA ARG A 197 -2.76 13.69 4.20
C ARG A 197 -1.38 14.29 4.01
N LEU A 198 -1.23 14.99 2.90
CA LEU A 198 -0.15 15.94 2.66
C LEU A 198 -0.70 17.35 2.83
N LEU A 199 -0.10 18.11 3.74
CA LEU A 199 -0.38 19.53 3.94
C LEU A 199 0.72 20.33 3.28
N LEU A 200 0.36 21.16 2.30
CA LEU A 200 1.27 22.13 1.68
C LEU A 200 1.09 23.47 2.38
N LEU A 201 2.19 24.05 2.84
CA LEU A 201 2.20 25.17 3.76
C LEU A 201 3.05 26.33 3.23
N ASP A 202 2.66 27.55 3.57
CA ASP A 202 3.50 28.73 3.33
C ASP A 202 4.67 28.82 4.34
N ARG A 203 5.42 29.93 4.28
CA ARG A 203 6.52 30.22 5.21
C ARG A 203 6.07 30.42 6.66
N HIS A 204 4.82 30.80 6.89
CA HIS A 204 4.21 31.06 8.19
C HIS A 204 3.46 29.83 8.74
N LYS A 205 3.57 28.67 8.08
CA LYS A 205 2.85 27.42 8.39
C LYS A 205 1.34 27.50 8.18
N LYS A 206 0.84 28.49 7.43
CA LYS A 206 -0.56 28.52 6.97
C LYS A 206 -0.77 27.42 5.93
N ILE A 207 -1.88 26.69 6.04
CA ILE A 207 -2.25 25.66 5.07
C ILE A 207 -2.67 26.35 3.76
N MET A 208 -1.96 26.02 2.69
CA MET A 208 -2.20 26.51 1.34
C MET A 208 -2.98 25.48 0.53
N MET A 209 -2.62 24.20 0.66
CA MET A 209 -3.37 23.09 0.05
C MET A 209 -3.41 21.89 0.99
N THR A 210 -4.50 21.13 0.91
CA THR A 210 -4.64 19.83 1.55
C THR A 210 -4.79 18.78 0.47
N CYS A 211 -3.96 17.74 0.54
CA CYS A 211 -4.00 16.61 -0.38
C CYS A 211 -4.26 15.30 0.37
N VAL A 212 -4.83 14.33 -0.33
CA VAL A 212 -5.03 12.95 0.15
C VAL A 212 -4.23 12.00 -0.73
N TYR A 213 -3.59 11.03 -0.09
CA TYR A 213 -2.82 10.00 -0.77
C TYR A 213 -3.70 9.04 -1.58
N SER A 214 -3.32 8.80 -2.83
CA SER A 214 -3.83 7.72 -3.66
C SER A 214 -2.66 6.88 -4.16
N PRO A 215 -2.68 5.55 -3.98
CA PRO A 215 -1.66 4.70 -4.57
C PRO A 215 -1.67 4.79 -6.09
N GLU A 216 -0.51 4.53 -6.71
CA GLU A 216 -0.40 4.37 -8.18
C GLU A 216 -1.27 3.23 -8.71
#